data_AF-A0A9E3M808-F1
#
_entry.id   AF-A0A9E3M808-F1
#
_cell.length_a   1.000
_cell.length_b   1.000
_cell.length_c   1.000
_cell.angle_alpha   90.00
_cell.angle_beta   90.00
_cell.angle_gamma   90.00
#
_symmetry.space_group_name_H-M   'P 1'
#
loop_
_entity.id
_entity.type
_entity.pdbx_description
1 polymer ?
#
loop_
_entity_poly.entity_id
_entity_poly.type
_entity_poly.pdbx_seq_one_letter_code
_entity_poly.pdbx_strand_id
1 'polypeptide(L)'
;MAEQVGNTDKGSEAAVSKVVSDFVNGLSDEHRMLVVLKSQLYDDMWEPMLDDLRNRLSGKPYIFKLANRIQEDIRRIEQMQEFESENDVNLADYVKV
;
A
#
# COMPACT_ATOMS: atom_id res chain seq x y z
N MET A 1 -7.45 43.53 -16.07
CA MET A 1 -7.76 42.20 -15.51
C MET A 1 -6.46 41.64 -14.94
N ALA A 2 -6.38 41.39 -13.64
CA ALA A 2 -5.20 40.78 -13.02
C ALA A 2 -5.60 39.39 -12.54
N GLU A 3 -4.94 38.38 -13.08
CA GLU A 3 -5.10 36.98 -12.71
C GLU A 3 -4.49 36.75 -11.32
N GLN A 4 -5.29 36.29 -10.37
CA GLN A 4 -4.79 35.70 -9.13
C GLN A 4 -4.49 34.22 -9.40
N VAL A 5 -3.23 33.91 -9.69
CA VAL A 5 -2.69 32.56 -9.57
C VAL A 5 -1.95 32.48 -8.23
N GLY A 6 -2.36 31.54 -7.39
CA GLY A 6 -1.59 31.08 -6.25
C GLY A 6 -2.31 31.25 -4.91
N ASN A 7 -2.99 30.18 -4.45
CA ASN A 7 -2.88 29.74 -3.04
C ASN A 7 -3.54 28.36 -2.73
N THR A 8 -3.82 27.47 -3.69
CA THR A 8 -4.57 26.23 -3.40
C THR A 8 -3.72 25.02 -2.97
N ASP A 9 -2.41 24.98 -3.24
CA ASP A 9 -1.58 23.77 -3.03
C ASP A 9 -1.23 23.44 -1.57
N LYS A 10 -1.01 24.44 -0.70
CA LYS A 10 -0.57 24.16 0.68
C LYS A 10 -1.66 23.55 1.56
N GLY A 11 -2.93 23.78 1.22
CA GLY A 11 -4.06 23.23 1.97
C GLY A 11 -4.31 21.75 1.66
N SER A 12 -4.09 21.33 0.40
CA SER A 12 -4.25 19.95 -0.05
C SER A 12 -3.09 19.07 0.40
N GLU A 13 -1.83 19.50 0.29
CA GLU A 13 -0.67 18.69 0.74
C GLU A 13 -0.72 18.37 2.24
N ALA A 14 -1.07 19.35 3.08
CA ALA A 14 -1.19 19.15 4.52
C ALA A 14 -2.35 18.21 4.88
N ALA A 15 -3.44 18.25 4.12
CA ALA A 15 -4.57 17.34 4.30
C ALA A 15 -4.23 15.91 3.87
N VAL A 16 -3.58 15.74 2.70
CA VAL A 16 -3.11 14.44 2.20
C VAL A 16 -2.10 13.83 3.16
N SER A 17 -1.11 14.60 3.61
CA SER A 17 -0.12 14.13 4.60
C SER A 17 -0.78 13.64 5.90
N LYS A 18 -1.82 14.33 6.38
CA LYS A 18 -2.57 13.89 7.55
C LYS A 18 -3.33 12.60 7.29
N VAL A 19 -4.05 12.49 6.16
CA VAL A 19 -4.80 11.29 5.77
C VAL A 19 -3.88 10.08 5.66
N VAL A 20 -2.72 10.24 5.01
CA VAL A 20 -1.71 9.19 4.87
C VAL A 20 -1.15 8.79 6.24
N SER A 21 -0.85 9.77 7.11
CA SER A 21 -0.35 9.47 8.45
C SER A 21 -1.37 8.72 9.30
N ASP A 22 -2.66 9.09 9.23
CA ASP A 22 -3.75 8.43 9.95
C ASP A 22 -3.95 7.00 9.43
N PHE A 23 -3.85 6.79 8.11
CA PHE A 23 -3.93 5.46 7.50
C PHE A 23 -2.76 4.57 7.91
N VAL A 24 -1.52 5.06 7.80
CA VAL A 24 -0.31 4.31 8.19
C VAL A 24 -0.35 3.96 9.67
N ASN A 25 -0.83 4.85 10.54
CA ASN A 25 -1.00 4.57 11.97
C ASN A 25 -2.03 3.45 12.26
N GLY A 26 -3.01 3.26 11.38
CA GLY A 26 -3.99 2.18 11.47
C GLY A 26 -3.52 0.83 10.95
N LEU A 27 -2.37 0.76 10.25
CA LEU A 27 -1.85 -0.48 9.69
C LEU A 27 -1.34 -1.43 10.78
N SER A 28 -1.80 -2.69 10.71
CA SER A 28 -1.25 -3.77 11.53
C SER A 28 0.19 -4.12 11.11
N ASP A 29 0.88 -4.88 11.95
CA ASP A 29 2.25 -5.34 11.67
C ASP A 29 2.33 -6.15 10.37
N GLU A 30 1.31 -6.94 10.05
CA GLU A 30 1.24 -7.68 8.78
C GLU A 30 1.18 -6.75 7.57
N HIS A 31 0.40 -5.67 7.64
CA HIS A 31 0.33 -4.69 6.55
C HIS A 31 1.67 -3.97 6.38
N ARG A 32 2.27 -3.52 7.48
CA ARG A 32 3.58 -2.85 7.46
C ARG A 32 4.66 -3.75 6.86
N MET A 33 4.66 -5.03 7.23
CA MET A 33 5.57 -6.01 6.67
C MET A 33 5.41 -6.14 5.14
N LEU A 34 4.18 -6.16 4.62
CA LEU A 34 3.94 -6.22 3.18
C LEU A 34 4.46 -4.98 2.44
N VAL A 35 4.29 -3.78 3.02
CA VAL A 35 4.87 -2.53 2.48
C VAL A 35 6.40 -2.58 2.45
N VAL A 36 7.03 -3.11 3.49
CA VAL A 36 8.50 -3.29 3.53
C VAL A 36 8.96 -4.32 2.50
N LEU A 37 8.23 -5.43 2.32
CA LEU A 37 8.57 -6.44 1.32
C LEU A 37 8.41 -5.92 -0.11
N LYS A 38 7.38 -5.11 -0.37
CA LYS A 38 7.16 -4.40 -1.64
C LYS A 38 8.40 -3.58 -2.02
N SER A 39 8.87 -2.73 -1.12
CA SER A 39 10.02 -1.85 -1.40
C SER A 39 11.35 -2.60 -1.51
N GLN A 40 11.53 -3.68 -0.76
CA GLN A 40 12.79 -4.43 -0.77
C GLN A 40 12.92 -5.45 -1.91
N LEU A 41 11.82 -6.03 -2.37
CA LEU A 41 11.85 -7.20 -3.26
C LEU A 41 11.18 -6.97 -4.62
N TYR A 42 10.34 -5.94 -4.74
CA TYR A 42 9.47 -5.75 -5.90
C TYR A 42 9.55 -4.33 -6.47
N ASP A 43 10.63 -3.59 -6.21
CA ASP A 43 10.87 -2.25 -6.77
C ASP A 43 9.70 -1.27 -6.57
N ASP A 44 9.07 -1.31 -5.39
CA ASP A 44 7.89 -0.50 -5.06
C ASP A 44 6.67 -0.76 -5.97
N MET A 45 6.58 -1.94 -6.59
CA MET A 45 5.43 -2.39 -7.39
C MET A 45 4.62 -3.46 -6.66
N TRP A 46 3.29 -3.33 -6.64
CA TRP A 46 2.41 -4.34 -6.03
C TRP A 46 2.10 -5.51 -6.96
N GLU A 47 2.00 -5.26 -8.25
CA GLU A 47 1.58 -6.25 -9.25
C GLU A 47 2.47 -7.50 -9.27
N PRO A 48 3.81 -7.39 -9.29
CA PRO A 48 4.67 -8.56 -9.24
C PRO A 48 4.49 -9.36 -7.95
N MET A 49 4.27 -8.69 -6.81
CA MET A 49 4.03 -9.34 -5.51
C MET A 49 2.69 -10.07 -5.48
N LEU A 50 1.64 -9.46 -6.03
CA LEU A 50 0.31 -10.07 -6.16
C LEU A 50 0.34 -11.31 -7.04
N ASP A 51 1.01 -11.24 -8.18
CA ASP A 51 1.17 -12.37 -9.08
C ASP A 51 1.93 -13.52 -8.41
N ASP A 52 2.98 -13.21 -7.64
CA ASP A 52 3.73 -14.18 -6.86
C ASP A 52 2.85 -14.91 -5.83
N LEU A 53 2.00 -14.17 -5.10
CA LEU A 53 1.06 -14.71 -4.13
C LEU A 53 -0.03 -15.56 -4.79
N ARG A 54 -0.56 -15.14 -5.94
CA ARG A 54 -1.58 -15.89 -6.71
C ARG A 54 -1.00 -17.16 -7.34
N ASN A 55 0.21 -17.10 -7.88
CA ASN A 55 0.95 -18.26 -8.38
C ASN A 55 1.27 -19.26 -7.26
N ARG A 56 1.61 -18.76 -6.07
CA ARG A 56 1.70 -19.60 -4.87
C ARG A 56 0.32 -20.21 -4.63
N LEU A 57 -0.76 -19.45 -4.43
CA LEU A 57 -2.06 -20.04 -4.09
C LEU A 57 -2.55 -21.13 -5.07
N SER A 58 -2.25 -21.02 -6.36
CA SER A 58 -2.63 -22.00 -7.40
C SER A 58 -1.72 -23.23 -7.50
N GLY A 59 -0.52 -23.20 -6.92
CA GLY A 59 0.55 -24.13 -7.26
C GLY A 59 0.58 -25.51 -6.58
N LYS A 60 0.03 -25.71 -5.36
CA LYS A 60 0.26 -26.92 -4.53
C LYS A 60 -0.83 -27.20 -3.47
N PRO A 61 -0.86 -28.40 -2.84
CA PRO A 61 -1.62 -28.62 -1.62
C PRO A 61 -1.02 -27.82 -0.45
N TYR A 62 -1.64 -26.70 -0.11
CA TYR A 62 -1.27 -25.87 1.03
C TYR A 62 -1.74 -26.50 2.35
N ILE A 63 -0.94 -26.32 3.41
CA ILE A 63 -1.51 -26.38 4.77
C ILE A 63 -2.59 -25.29 4.80
N PHE A 64 -3.84 -25.63 5.13
CA PHE A 64 -5.00 -24.73 5.09
C PHE A 64 -4.72 -23.32 5.66
N LYS A 65 -3.92 -23.23 6.73
CA LYS A 65 -3.48 -21.96 7.34
C LYS A 65 -2.64 -21.08 6.40
N LEU A 66 -1.77 -21.67 5.58
CA LEU A 66 -0.91 -20.95 4.64
C LEU A 66 -1.73 -20.39 3.47
N ALA A 67 -2.69 -21.15 2.95
CA ALA A 67 -3.61 -20.65 1.93
C ALA A 67 -4.43 -19.45 2.45
N ASN A 68 -4.97 -19.56 3.66
CA ASN A 68 -5.71 -18.45 4.27
C ASN A 68 -4.83 -17.22 4.48
N ARG A 69 -3.58 -17.38 4.94
CA ARG A 69 -2.64 -16.25 5.07
C ARG A 69 -2.33 -15.58 3.74
N ILE A 70 -2.04 -16.36 2.69
CA ILE A 70 -1.79 -15.82 1.34
C ILE A 70 -3.02 -15.04 0.83
N GLN A 71 -4.22 -15.57 1.05
CA GLN A 71 -5.46 -14.88 0.66
C GLN A 71 -5.70 -13.59 1.45
N GLU A 72 -5.41 -13.59 2.76
CA GLU A 72 -5.49 -12.38 3.57
C GLU A 72 -4.46 -11.35 3.09
N ASP A 73 -3.22 -11.75 2.84
CA ASP A 73 -2.16 -10.85 2.36
C ASP A 73 -2.50 -10.24 1.01
N ILE A 74 -3.10 -11.00 0.09
CA ILE A 74 -3.64 -10.47 -1.18
C ILE A 74 -4.67 -9.36 -0.90
N ARG A 75 -5.65 -9.60 -0.01
CA ARG A 75 -6.66 -8.57 0.32
C ARG A 75 -6.05 -7.32 0.95
N ARG A 76 -5.05 -7.48 1.82
CA ARG A 76 -4.33 -6.36 2.43
C ARG A 76 -3.62 -5.53 1.38
N ILE A 77 -2.95 -6.18 0.42
CA ILE A 77 -2.27 -5.49 -0.70
C ILE A 77 -3.29 -4.75 -1.57
N GLU A 78 -4.40 -5.38 -1.93
CA GLU A 78 -5.44 -4.74 -2.75
C GLU A 78 -6.00 -3.48 -2.08
N GLN A 79 -6.24 -3.50 -0.77
CA GLN A 79 -6.66 -2.31 0.00
C GLN A 79 -5.60 -1.20 0.01
N MET A 80 -4.33 -1.56 0.20
CA MET A 80 -3.24 -0.58 0.21
C MET A 80 -2.99 0.02 -1.18
N GLN A 81 -3.10 -0.80 -2.24
CA GLN A 81 -2.96 -0.36 -3.63
C GLN A 81 -4.08 0.61 -4.04
N GLU A 82 -5.33 0.34 -3.64
CA GLU A 82 -6.45 1.26 -3.85
C GLU A 82 -6.18 2.60 -3.16
N PHE A 83 -5.74 2.58 -1.90
CA PHE A 83 -5.39 3.79 -1.16
C PHE A 83 -4.25 4.60 -1.82
N GLU A 84 -3.18 3.93 -2.26
CA GLU A 84 -2.06 4.59 -2.97
C GLU A 84 -2.55 5.26 -4.27
N SER A 85 -3.39 4.57 -5.05
CA SER A 85 -3.94 5.11 -6.30
C SER A 85 -4.92 6.26 -6.08
N GLU A 86 -5.71 6.24 -5.01
CA GLU A 86 -6.67 7.30 -4.71
C GLU A 86 -6.00 8.59 -4.24
N ASN A 87 -4.83 8.47 -3.57
CA ASN A 87 -4.15 9.59 -2.94
C ASN A 87 -2.87 10.02 -3.66
N ASP A 88 -2.45 9.30 -4.71
CA ASP A 88 -1.20 9.53 -5.46
C ASP A 88 0.04 9.53 -4.55
N VAL A 89 0.14 8.51 -3.69
CA VAL A 89 1.23 8.37 -2.70
C VAL A 89 1.86 6.99 -2.74
N ASN A 90 3.11 6.88 -2.27
CA ASN A 90 3.75 5.60 -1.98
C ASN A 90 3.80 5.40 -0.45
N LEU A 91 3.10 4.39 0.07
CA LEU A 91 3.05 4.10 1.51
C LEU A 91 4.44 3.75 2.08
N ALA A 92 5.37 3.26 1.25
CA ALA A 92 6.73 2.95 1.67
C ALA A 92 7.48 4.18 2.23
N ASP A 93 7.16 5.38 1.75
CA ASP A 93 7.79 6.62 2.22
C ASP A 93 7.38 7.00 3.65
N TYR A 94 6.29 6.41 4.15
CA TYR A 94 5.68 6.74 5.44
C TYR A 94 5.80 5.62 6.48
N VAL A 95 6.10 4.39 6.05
CA VAL A 95 6.35 3.27 6.95
C VAL A 95 7.82 3.27 7.35
N LYS A 96 8.09 3.56 8.63
CA LYS A 96 9.44 3.44 9.20
C LYS A 96 9.71 2.00 9.65
N VAL A 97 10.86 1.47 9.25
CA VAL A 97 11.44 0.19 9.69
C VAL A 97 12.13 0.35 11.04
#